data_AF-A0AAV5SYT4-F1
#
_entry.id   AF-A0AAV5SYT4-F1
#
_cell.length_a   1.000
_cell.length_b   1.000
_cell.length_c   1.000
_cell.angle_alpha   90.00
_cell.angle_beta   90.00
_cell.angle_gamma   90.00
#
_symmetry.space_group_name_H-M   'P 1'
#
loop_
_entity.id
_entity.type
_entity.pdbx_description
1 polymer ?
#
loop_
_entity_poly.entity_id
_entity_poly.type
_entity_poly.pdbx_seq_one_letter_code
_entity_poly.pdbx_strand_id
1 'polypeptide(L)'
;MADSISRLSSHDGLASNVADNRYVKLNVGGTLFHTTIDTLSKHDSMLRAMFSGRVPVVKDEDGWVLIDRSGKHFAAILDFLRDGSIPIPDCRVEVEQIKREAQYYCLQDLIVQCQTWLDAHPRFDLEMPLIHRVPTVYTRQDAEALIKQSNRPVIKLFINRHNNKYSYTINSDDNILKNQELFDRLVCKFHDRILFVKDVGSESTEVCQWKFYGKRILRAEVCCTSIVYATDKKHTKVEFPDSKIYDEAMSILCFEDRGLCARCGENSCLSRSPSTFEPNLAIYSNIHAEEPAKIDRD
;
A
#
# COMPACT_ATOMS: atom_id res chain seq x y z
N MET A 1 87.21 -45.57 -8.53
CA MET A 1 85.98 -46.36 -8.65
C MET A 1 84.90 -45.45 -9.18
N ALA A 2 84.21 -45.93 -10.21
CA ALA A 2 83.08 -45.40 -10.97
C ALA A 2 81.94 -44.82 -10.09
N ASP A 3 80.92 -44.07 -10.51
CA ASP A 3 80.40 -43.62 -11.82
C ASP A 3 79.22 -42.64 -11.60
N SER A 4 78.89 -41.84 -12.61
CA SER A 4 77.53 -41.49 -13.09
C SER A 4 76.53 -40.58 -12.34
N ILE A 5 76.40 -39.34 -12.87
CA ILE A 5 75.26 -38.77 -13.66
C ILE A 5 73.83 -38.59 -13.06
N SER A 6 73.37 -37.31 -13.11
CA SER A 6 72.05 -36.77 -13.57
C SER A 6 70.98 -36.19 -12.61
N ARG A 7 70.65 -34.92 -12.92
CA ARG A 7 69.30 -34.32 -13.22
C ARG A 7 68.28 -34.07 -12.10
N LEU A 8 68.04 -32.79 -11.79
CA LEU A 8 66.90 -31.93 -12.26
C LEU A 8 66.49 -30.89 -11.21
N SER A 9 66.11 -29.73 -11.73
CA SER A 9 65.80 -28.44 -11.11
C SER A 9 64.59 -28.42 -10.17
N SER A 10 64.57 -27.46 -9.23
CA SER A 10 63.34 -26.74 -8.85
C SER A 10 63.70 -25.34 -8.35
N HIS A 11 63.40 -24.35 -9.20
CA HIS A 11 63.19 -22.96 -8.79
C HIS A 11 61.86 -22.92 -8.04
N ASP A 12 61.83 -22.43 -6.80
CA ASP A 12 60.58 -22.02 -6.15
C ASP A 12 60.86 -20.99 -5.06
N GLY A 13 60.08 -19.91 -5.06
CA GLY A 13 60.12 -18.94 -3.97
C GLY A 13 59.65 -17.51 -4.25
N LEU A 14 58.71 -17.27 -5.18
CA LEU A 14 57.95 -16.02 -5.19
C LEU A 14 56.44 -16.34 -5.26
N ALA A 15 55.82 -16.43 -4.10
CA ALA A 15 54.36 -16.46 -3.96
C ALA A 15 53.96 -15.52 -2.81
N SER A 16 54.02 -14.22 -3.07
CA SER A 16 53.35 -13.21 -2.24
C SER A 16 52.03 -12.82 -2.88
N ASN A 17 50.94 -13.09 -2.16
CA ASN A 17 49.58 -12.52 -2.28
C ASN A 17 48.74 -12.81 -3.53
N VAL A 18 48.01 -13.93 -3.48
CA VAL A 18 46.86 -14.22 -4.38
C VAL A 18 45.49 -14.01 -3.68
N ALA A 19 45.48 -13.71 -2.37
CA ALA A 19 44.24 -13.68 -1.58
C ALA A 19 43.50 -12.32 -1.58
N ASP A 20 44.20 -11.19 -1.76
CA ASP A 20 43.59 -9.85 -1.63
C ASP A 20 42.91 -9.33 -2.91
N ASN A 21 43.05 -10.01 -4.05
CA ASN A 21 42.63 -9.49 -5.36
C ASN A 21 41.21 -9.89 -5.79
N ARG A 22 40.37 -10.40 -4.88
CA ARG A 22 38.99 -10.82 -5.19
C ARG A 22 37.93 -9.77 -4.89
N TYR A 23 38.17 -8.89 -3.93
CA TYR A 23 37.18 -7.90 -3.49
C TYR A 23 37.32 -6.59 -4.25
N VAL A 24 36.17 -5.97 -4.52
CA VAL A 24 36.04 -4.73 -5.28
C VAL A 24 35.23 -3.74 -4.47
N LYS A 25 35.70 -2.49 -4.48
CA LYS A 25 35.04 -1.32 -3.89
C LYS A 25 34.31 -0.54 -4.99
N LEU A 26 33.02 -0.29 -4.81
CA LEU A 26 32.16 0.42 -5.75
C LEU A 26 31.52 1.63 -5.06
N ASN A 27 31.64 2.81 -5.67
CA ASN A 27 30.94 4.01 -5.24
C ASN A 27 29.89 4.36 -6.31
N VAL A 28 28.62 4.09 -6.00
CA VAL A 28 27.49 4.26 -6.92
C VAL A 28 26.70 5.48 -6.49
N GLY A 29 26.99 6.62 -7.13
CA GLY A 29 26.36 7.93 -6.84
C GLY A 29 26.45 8.35 -5.38
N GLY A 30 27.58 8.06 -4.72
CA GLY A 30 27.82 8.36 -3.31
C GLY A 30 27.48 7.23 -2.34
N THR A 31 26.87 6.14 -2.80
CA THR A 31 26.59 4.96 -1.97
C THR A 31 27.70 3.92 -2.13
N LEU A 32 28.27 3.48 -1.02
CA LEU A 32 29.45 2.61 -0.99
C LEU A 32 29.06 1.13 -0.91
N PHE A 33 29.62 0.31 -1.80
CA PHE A 33 29.41 -1.13 -1.84
C PHE A 33 30.72 -1.90 -1.90
N HIS A 34 30.72 -3.08 -1.28
CA HIS A 34 31.79 -4.06 -1.38
C HIS A 34 31.22 -5.36 -1.95
N THR A 35 31.92 -5.94 -2.92
CA THR A 35 31.55 -7.21 -3.53
C THR A 35 32.78 -7.91 -4.09
N THR A 36 32.62 -9.03 -4.80
CA THR A 36 33.73 -9.73 -5.47
C THR A 36 33.67 -9.58 -6.99
N ILE A 37 34.82 -9.72 -7.65
CA ILE A 37 34.90 -9.81 -9.13
C ILE A 37 34.03 -10.97 -9.63
N ASP A 38 34.00 -12.07 -8.88
CA ASP A 38 33.21 -13.26 -9.21
C ASP A 38 31.71 -12.93 -9.31
N THR A 39 31.17 -12.16 -8.36
CA THR A 39 29.77 -11.69 -8.41
C THR A 39 29.52 -10.79 -9.63
N LEU A 40 30.40 -9.81 -9.85
CA LEU A 40 30.25 -8.84 -10.97
C LEU A 40 30.39 -9.49 -12.35
N SER A 41 31.07 -10.64 -12.42
CA SER A 41 31.34 -11.37 -13.66
C SER A 41 30.40 -12.55 -13.92
N LYS A 42 29.49 -12.86 -12.98
CA LYS A 42 28.63 -14.04 -13.03
C LYS A 42 27.62 -13.99 -14.17
N HIS A 43 27.08 -12.81 -14.46
CA HIS A 43 26.08 -12.59 -15.51
C HIS A 43 26.65 -11.75 -16.64
N ASP A 44 26.18 -11.98 -17.86
CA ASP A 44 26.49 -11.11 -18.98
C ASP A 44 25.81 -9.75 -18.77
N SER A 45 26.62 -8.74 -18.46
CA SER A 45 26.16 -7.44 -17.97
C SER A 45 27.19 -6.36 -18.26
N MET A 46 26.78 -5.10 -18.16
CA MET A 46 27.70 -3.95 -18.23
C MET A 46 28.80 -4.06 -17.17
N LEU A 47 28.45 -4.50 -15.96
CA LEU A 47 29.40 -4.67 -14.87
C LEU A 47 30.47 -5.71 -15.20
N ARG A 48 30.08 -6.84 -15.80
CA ARG A 48 31.05 -7.83 -16.30
C ARG A 48 32.00 -7.22 -17.33
N ALA A 49 31.51 -6.37 -18.23
CA ALA A 49 32.37 -5.68 -19.19
C ALA A 49 33.35 -4.72 -18.51
N MET A 50 32.89 -3.92 -17.54
CA MET A 50 33.72 -3.01 -16.74
C MET A 50 34.85 -3.75 -16.00
N PHE A 51 34.56 -4.93 -15.45
CA PHE A 51 35.53 -5.72 -14.68
C PHE A 51 36.25 -6.80 -15.49
N SER A 52 36.02 -6.87 -16.81
CA SER A 52 36.76 -7.75 -17.72
C SER A 52 38.13 -7.20 -18.13
N GLY A 53 38.46 -5.97 -17.75
CA GLY A 53 39.66 -5.25 -18.18
C GLY A 53 39.59 -4.67 -19.60
N ARG A 54 38.46 -4.83 -20.30
CA ARG A 54 38.25 -4.33 -21.67
C ARG A 54 37.73 -2.89 -21.72
N VAL A 55 37.10 -2.42 -20.64
CA VAL A 55 36.53 -1.09 -20.53
C VAL A 55 37.28 -0.33 -19.44
N PRO A 56 37.77 0.90 -19.71
CA PRO A 56 38.41 1.70 -18.68
C PRO A 56 37.40 2.07 -17.59
N VAL A 57 37.79 1.88 -16.33
CA VAL A 57 37.00 2.26 -15.16
C VAL A 57 37.66 3.43 -14.44
N VAL A 58 36.87 4.40 -14.01
CA VAL A 58 37.35 5.53 -13.21
C VAL A 58 37.44 5.11 -11.75
N LYS A 59 38.57 5.39 -11.12
CA LYS A 59 38.78 5.16 -9.69
C LYS A 59 39.17 6.46 -9.00
N ASP A 60 38.77 6.62 -7.74
CA ASP A 60 39.27 7.69 -6.87
C ASP A 60 40.61 7.33 -6.22
N GLU A 61 41.12 8.24 -5.38
CA GLU A 61 42.40 8.10 -4.66
C GLU A 61 42.41 6.89 -3.71
N ASP A 62 41.25 6.50 -3.19
CA ASP A 62 41.06 5.38 -2.27
C ASP A 62 40.78 4.04 -2.98
N GLY A 63 40.75 4.07 -4.32
CA GLY A 63 40.57 2.90 -5.19
C GLY A 63 39.12 2.47 -5.41
N TRP A 64 38.13 3.31 -5.08
CA TRP A 64 36.72 3.06 -5.37
C TRP A 64 36.44 3.22 -6.85
N VAL A 65 35.82 2.21 -7.47
CA VAL A 65 35.30 2.35 -8.82
C VAL A 65 34.05 3.22 -8.79
N LEU A 66 34.08 4.32 -9.53
CA LEU A 66 33.00 5.30 -9.56
C LEU A 66 31.96 4.93 -10.63
N ILE A 67 30.69 4.90 -10.22
CA ILE A 67 29.55 4.69 -11.10
C ILE A 67 28.57 5.85 -10.91
N ASP A 68 28.34 6.60 -11.99
CA ASP A 68 27.41 7.75 -12.01
C ASP A 68 25.95 7.28 -12.15
N ARG A 69 25.46 6.59 -11.11
CA ARG A 69 24.10 6.07 -10.98
C ARG A 69 23.61 6.20 -9.55
N SER A 70 22.29 6.09 -9.35
CA SER A 70 21.73 6.07 -8.00
C SER A 70 22.07 4.76 -7.29
N GLY A 71 22.71 4.85 -6.13
CA GLY A 71 23.01 3.70 -5.28
C GLY A 71 21.79 3.08 -4.58
N LYS A 72 20.63 3.76 -4.59
CA LYS A 72 19.42 3.34 -3.83
C LYS A 72 19.04 1.88 -4.05
N HIS A 73 19.06 1.42 -5.30
CA HIS A 73 18.63 0.07 -5.69
C HIS A 73 19.78 -0.86 -6.07
N PHE A 74 21.02 -0.42 -5.87
CA PHE A 74 22.19 -1.18 -6.29
C PHE A 74 22.40 -2.45 -5.44
N ALA A 75 21.91 -2.48 -4.20
CA ALA A 75 21.87 -3.71 -3.40
C ALA A 75 21.07 -4.83 -4.11
N ALA A 76 19.89 -4.50 -4.66
CA ALA A 76 19.07 -5.45 -5.41
C ALA A 76 19.78 -5.93 -6.69
N ILE A 77 20.56 -5.06 -7.33
CA ILE A 77 21.41 -5.44 -8.48
C ILE A 77 22.48 -6.46 -8.05
N LEU A 78 23.15 -6.24 -6.93
CA LEU A 78 24.15 -7.18 -6.40
C LEU A 78 23.53 -8.50 -5.97
N ASP A 79 22.38 -8.47 -5.32
CA ASP A 79 21.68 -9.69 -4.89
C ASP A 79 21.21 -10.51 -6.11
N PHE A 80 20.70 -9.83 -7.14
CA PHE A 80 20.42 -10.49 -8.42
C PHE A 80 21.68 -11.14 -9.01
N LEU A 81 22.82 -10.45 -9.02
CA LEU A 81 24.09 -10.99 -9.51
C LEU A 81 24.62 -12.16 -8.66
N ARG A 82 24.19 -12.29 -7.41
CA ARG A 82 24.57 -13.40 -6.52
C ARG A 82 23.67 -14.60 -6.74
N ASP A 83 22.36 -14.39 -6.81
CA ASP A 83 21.37 -15.46 -6.69
C ASP A 83 20.62 -15.76 -8.00
N GLY A 84 20.73 -14.89 -9.01
CA GLY A 84 20.03 -14.98 -10.30
C GLY A 84 18.55 -14.59 -10.24
N SER A 85 18.05 -14.21 -9.06
CA SER A 85 16.70 -13.70 -8.84
C SER A 85 16.68 -12.84 -7.57
N ILE A 86 15.67 -11.99 -7.44
CA ILE A 86 15.43 -11.24 -6.21
C ILE A 86 13.95 -11.32 -5.84
N PRO A 87 13.60 -11.20 -4.55
CA PRO A 87 12.23 -10.90 -4.17
C PRO A 87 11.86 -9.53 -4.75
N ILE A 88 10.93 -9.50 -5.70
CA ILE A 88 10.45 -8.25 -6.30
C ILE A 88 9.63 -7.50 -5.24
N PRO A 89 9.93 -6.21 -4.96
CA PRO A 89 9.15 -5.42 -4.01
C PRO A 89 7.69 -5.24 -4.43
N ASP A 90 6.79 -5.09 -3.45
CA ASP A 90 5.36 -4.88 -3.72
C ASP A 90 5.03 -3.44 -4.19
N CYS A 91 6.00 -2.53 -4.15
CA CYS A 91 5.80 -1.14 -4.56
C CYS A 91 6.09 -0.96 -6.05
N ARG A 92 5.06 -0.63 -6.84
CA ARG A 92 5.21 -0.44 -8.30
C ARG A 92 6.28 0.59 -8.69
N VAL A 93 6.31 1.74 -8.02
CA VAL A 93 7.29 2.80 -8.28
C VAL A 93 8.72 2.30 -8.03
N GLU A 94 8.89 1.48 -7.01
CA GLU A 94 10.16 0.86 -6.68
C GLU A 94 10.58 -0.18 -7.73
N VAL A 95 9.65 -1.05 -8.17
CA VAL A 95 9.91 -2.01 -9.25
C VAL A 95 10.27 -1.28 -10.56
N GLU A 96 9.59 -0.19 -10.90
CA GLU A 96 9.95 0.65 -12.05
C GLU A 96 11.33 1.32 -11.90
N GLN A 97 11.78 1.62 -10.67
CA GLN A 97 13.12 2.13 -10.40
C GLN A 97 14.18 1.02 -10.54
N ILE A 98 13.94 -0.17 -9.97
CA ILE A 98 14.84 -1.33 -10.09
C ILE A 98 14.97 -1.74 -11.56
N LYS A 99 13.86 -1.81 -12.30
CA LYS A 99 13.86 -2.11 -13.74
C LYS A 99 14.74 -1.14 -14.53
N ARG A 100 14.72 0.15 -14.20
CA ARG A 100 15.56 1.17 -14.85
C ARG A 100 17.05 0.95 -14.57
N GLU A 101 17.42 0.58 -13.35
CA GLU A 101 18.81 0.21 -13.04
C GLU A 101 19.20 -1.11 -13.74
N ALA A 102 18.32 -2.11 -13.76
CA ALA A 102 18.56 -3.37 -14.48
C ALA A 102 18.77 -3.15 -15.97
N GLN A 103 18.03 -2.22 -16.59
CA GLN A 103 18.25 -1.79 -17.98
C GLN A 103 19.62 -1.14 -18.17
N TYR A 104 20.03 -0.25 -17.25
CA TYR A 104 21.33 0.41 -17.30
C TYR A 104 22.49 -0.61 -17.22
N TYR A 105 22.43 -1.56 -16.28
CA TYR A 105 23.45 -2.59 -16.13
C TYR A 105 23.31 -3.76 -17.12
N CYS A 106 22.33 -3.70 -18.04
CA CYS A 106 22.04 -4.70 -19.06
C CYS A 106 21.72 -6.11 -18.50
N LEU A 107 20.95 -6.18 -17.41
CA LEU A 107 20.56 -7.44 -16.76
C LEU A 107 19.21 -7.94 -17.29
N GLN A 108 19.23 -8.61 -18.45
CA GLN A 108 18.02 -8.98 -19.18
C GLN A 108 17.00 -9.77 -18.36
N ASP A 109 17.44 -10.77 -17.60
CA ASP A 109 16.54 -11.62 -16.80
C ASP A 109 15.86 -10.82 -15.68
N LEU A 110 16.57 -9.88 -15.04
CA LEU A 110 15.98 -9.01 -14.02
C LEU A 110 14.97 -8.03 -14.63
N ILE A 111 15.24 -7.53 -15.85
CA ILE A 111 14.30 -6.68 -16.59
C ILE A 111 13.01 -7.46 -16.85
N VAL A 112 13.11 -8.72 -17.25
CA VAL A 112 11.95 -9.61 -17.47
C VAL A 112 11.20 -9.84 -16.15
N GLN A 113 11.89 -10.19 -15.06
CA GLN A 113 11.24 -10.39 -13.75
C GLN A 113 10.46 -9.14 -13.30
N CYS A 114 11.06 -7.95 -13.43
CA CYS A 114 10.38 -6.70 -13.10
C CYS A 114 9.19 -6.43 -14.05
N GLN A 115 9.34 -6.67 -15.35
CA GLN A 115 8.29 -6.43 -16.33
C GLN A 115 7.10 -7.36 -16.10
N THR A 116 7.34 -8.66 -15.90
CA THR A 116 6.29 -9.63 -15.58
C THR A 116 5.51 -9.22 -14.34
N TRP A 117 6.20 -8.73 -13.30
CA TRP A 117 5.54 -8.20 -12.12
C TRP A 117 4.70 -6.94 -12.44
N LEU A 118 5.22 -6.01 -13.24
CA LEU A 118 4.52 -4.78 -13.62
C LEU A 118 3.27 -5.03 -14.48
N ASP A 119 3.31 -6.06 -15.33
CA ASP A 119 2.17 -6.47 -16.17
C ASP A 119 1.10 -7.18 -15.34
N ALA A 120 1.49 -7.97 -14.35
CA ALA A 120 0.57 -8.60 -13.40
C ALA A 120 -0.07 -7.60 -12.42
N HIS A 121 0.56 -6.44 -12.20
CA HIS A 121 0.12 -5.41 -11.25
C HIS A 121 -0.08 -4.05 -11.95
N PRO A 122 -1.00 -3.94 -12.94
CA PRO A 122 -1.21 -2.73 -13.72
C PRO A 122 -1.50 -1.50 -12.83
N ARG A 123 -1.18 -0.30 -13.32
CA ARG A 123 -1.52 0.94 -12.62
C ARG A 123 -3.03 1.02 -12.47
N PHE A 124 -3.55 0.82 -11.26
CA PHE A 124 -4.96 0.98 -10.93
C PHE A 124 -5.44 2.43 -11.13
N ASP A 125 -4.51 3.36 -11.31
CA ASP A 125 -4.71 4.80 -11.36
C ASP A 125 -5.39 5.29 -12.65
N LEU A 126 -5.46 4.48 -13.72
CA LEU A 126 -5.80 5.00 -15.06
C LEU A 126 -6.99 4.38 -15.80
N GLU A 127 -7.52 3.19 -15.47
CA GLU A 127 -8.53 2.58 -16.37
C GLU A 127 -9.74 1.86 -15.76
N MET A 128 -9.98 1.87 -14.45
CA MET A 128 -11.27 1.41 -13.90
C MET A 128 -11.68 2.31 -12.73
N PRO A 129 -12.90 2.89 -12.70
CA PRO A 129 -13.43 3.40 -11.44
C PRO A 129 -13.54 2.19 -10.51
N LEU A 130 -12.65 2.11 -9.51
CA LEU A 130 -12.80 1.17 -8.42
C LEU A 130 -14.18 1.40 -7.82
N ILE A 131 -15.15 0.54 -8.13
CA ILE A 131 -16.48 0.61 -7.54
C ILE A 131 -16.31 0.25 -6.07
N HIS A 132 -16.16 1.26 -5.21
CA HIS A 132 -16.07 1.07 -3.78
C HIS A 132 -17.45 0.70 -3.24
N ARG A 133 -17.62 -0.58 -2.91
CA ARG A 133 -18.83 -1.04 -2.25
C ARG A 133 -18.83 -0.56 -0.81
N VAL A 134 -19.63 0.45 -0.54
CA VAL A 134 -19.94 0.89 0.82
C VAL A 134 -21.13 0.07 1.32
N PRO A 135 -20.99 -0.77 2.35
CA PRO A 135 -22.12 -1.47 2.94
C PRO A 135 -23.13 -0.49 3.54
N THR A 136 -24.40 -0.72 3.21
CA THR A 136 -25.55 -0.05 3.84
C THR A 136 -26.15 -0.99 4.87
N VAL A 137 -26.23 -0.57 6.13
CA VAL A 137 -26.82 -1.32 7.24
C VAL A 137 -28.11 -0.68 7.72
N TYR A 138 -29.03 -1.52 8.20
CA TYR A 138 -30.36 -1.09 8.68
C TYR A 138 -30.55 -1.34 10.18
N THR A 139 -29.73 -2.20 10.77
CA THR A 139 -29.76 -2.51 12.20
C THR A 139 -28.41 -2.20 12.83
N ARG A 140 -28.42 -1.88 14.13
CA ARG A 140 -27.20 -1.73 14.91
C ARG A 140 -26.41 -3.01 15.00
N GLN A 141 -27.07 -4.17 15.00
CA GLN A 141 -26.38 -5.46 15.07
C GLN A 141 -25.48 -5.67 13.84
N ASP A 142 -25.98 -5.36 12.65
CA ASP A 142 -25.20 -5.42 11.41
C ASP A 142 -24.04 -4.42 11.43
N ALA A 143 -24.31 -3.18 11.88
CA ALA A 143 -23.29 -2.16 12.02
C ALA A 143 -22.17 -2.59 12.97
N GLU A 144 -22.53 -3.13 14.15
CA GLU A 144 -21.58 -3.62 15.14
C GLU A 144 -20.79 -4.83 14.64
N ALA A 145 -21.41 -5.74 13.89
CA ALA A 145 -20.74 -6.88 13.29
C ALA A 145 -19.63 -6.43 12.33
N LEU A 146 -19.93 -5.48 11.44
CA LEU A 146 -18.93 -4.91 10.51
C LEU A 146 -17.79 -4.21 11.26
N ILE A 147 -18.10 -3.44 12.32
CA ILE A 147 -17.08 -2.75 13.11
C ILE A 147 -16.18 -3.76 13.85
N LYS A 148 -16.75 -4.81 14.44
CA LYS A 148 -16.01 -5.83 15.19
C LYS A 148 -15.13 -6.70 14.29
N GLN A 149 -15.55 -6.95 13.06
CA GLN A 149 -14.81 -7.76 12.08
C GLN A 149 -13.74 -6.97 11.32
N SER A 150 -13.83 -5.63 11.28
CA SER A 150 -12.87 -4.81 10.57
C SER A 150 -11.49 -4.76 11.26
N ASN A 151 -10.44 -4.95 10.46
CA ASN A 151 -9.05 -4.64 10.83
C ASN A 151 -8.63 -3.22 10.41
N ARG A 152 -9.50 -2.52 9.66
CA ARG A 152 -9.31 -1.13 9.27
C ARG A 152 -10.07 -0.21 10.22
N PRO A 153 -9.60 1.05 10.41
CA PRO A 153 -10.44 2.10 10.98
C PRO A 153 -11.78 2.17 10.25
N VAL A 154 -12.85 2.52 10.96
CA VAL A 154 -14.20 2.54 10.40
C VAL A 154 -14.78 3.95 10.53
N ILE A 155 -15.30 4.49 9.43
CA ILE A 155 -16.17 5.67 9.45
C ILE A 155 -17.58 5.19 9.14
N LYS A 156 -18.49 5.42 10.08
CA LYS A 156 -19.92 5.15 9.91
C LYS A 156 -20.68 6.46 9.81
N LEU A 157 -21.39 6.65 8.70
CA LEU A 157 -22.34 7.75 8.52
C LEU A 157 -23.76 7.23 8.74
N PHE A 158 -24.40 7.72 9.79
CA PHE A 158 -25.80 7.46 10.09
C PHE A 158 -26.68 8.57 9.54
N ILE A 159 -27.77 8.22 8.86
CA ILE A 159 -28.76 9.16 8.32
C ILE A 159 -30.17 8.67 8.64
N ASN A 160 -30.87 9.42 9.49
CA ASN A 160 -32.26 9.16 9.87
C ASN A 160 -33.21 10.11 9.14
N ARG A 161 -33.56 9.76 7.90
CA ARG A 161 -34.53 10.52 7.09
C ARG A 161 -35.94 10.59 7.71
N HIS A 162 -36.25 9.70 8.66
CA HIS A 162 -37.57 9.61 9.30
C HIS A 162 -37.67 10.47 10.56
N ASN A 163 -36.59 11.16 10.94
CA ASN A 163 -36.57 11.98 12.15
C ASN A 163 -37.41 13.25 11.96
N ASN A 164 -38.39 13.50 12.83
CA ASN A 164 -39.24 14.70 12.77
C ASN A 164 -38.45 16.02 12.86
N LYS A 165 -37.23 16.00 13.43
CA LYS A 165 -36.34 17.18 13.44
C LYS A 165 -35.99 17.66 12.03
N TYR A 166 -36.03 16.75 11.06
CA TYR A 166 -35.79 17.03 9.65
C TYR A 166 -36.74 18.08 9.08
N SER A 167 -38.01 18.05 9.47
CA SER A 167 -39.04 18.95 8.95
C SER A 167 -38.98 20.36 9.54
N TYR A 168 -38.11 20.64 10.52
CA TYR A 168 -38.03 21.94 11.18
C TYR A 168 -37.15 22.97 10.46
N THR A 169 -36.41 22.58 9.43
CA THR A 169 -35.64 23.52 8.59
C THR A 169 -35.75 23.18 7.12
N ILE A 170 -35.91 24.21 6.29
CA ILE A 170 -36.01 24.08 4.83
C ILE A 170 -34.68 23.67 4.17
N ASN A 171 -33.55 23.81 4.87
CA ASN A 171 -32.21 23.47 4.35
C ASN A 171 -31.80 22.02 4.71
N SER A 172 -32.72 21.21 5.24
CA SER A 172 -32.41 19.85 5.70
C SER A 172 -31.90 18.94 4.57
N ASP A 173 -32.52 19.00 3.38
CA ASP A 173 -32.10 18.23 2.21
C ASP A 173 -30.69 18.61 1.77
N ASP A 174 -30.40 19.91 1.63
CA ASP A 174 -29.07 20.42 1.27
C ASP A 174 -28.01 19.99 2.27
N ASN A 175 -28.32 20.01 3.56
CA ASN A 175 -27.41 19.57 4.60
C ASN A 175 -27.12 18.06 4.51
N ILE A 176 -28.11 17.22 4.22
CA ILE A 176 -27.89 15.79 3.98
C ILE A 176 -27.02 15.58 2.74
N LEU A 177 -27.32 16.28 1.65
CA LEU A 177 -26.55 16.17 0.40
C LEU A 177 -25.08 16.55 0.63
N LYS A 178 -24.80 17.61 1.40
CA LYS A 178 -23.42 17.98 1.80
C LYS A 178 -22.74 16.90 2.63
N ASN A 179 -23.45 16.24 3.54
CA ASN A 179 -22.90 15.12 4.32
C ASN A 179 -22.59 13.91 3.43
N GLN A 180 -23.50 13.56 2.53
CA GLN A 180 -23.30 12.49 1.55
C GLN A 180 -22.13 12.81 0.63
N GLU A 181 -22.02 14.04 0.12
CA GLU A 181 -20.92 14.47 -0.74
C GLU A 181 -19.57 14.41 0.00
N LEU A 182 -19.51 14.88 1.26
CA LEU A 182 -18.30 14.77 2.08
C LEU A 182 -17.93 13.31 2.32
N PHE A 183 -18.92 12.45 2.60
CA PHE A 183 -18.70 11.02 2.81
C PHE A 183 -18.15 10.36 1.56
N ASP A 184 -18.78 10.59 0.41
CA ASP A 184 -18.37 10.01 -0.86
C ASP A 184 -16.96 10.53 -1.26
N ARG A 185 -16.64 11.79 -0.97
CA ARG A 185 -15.29 12.36 -1.15
C ARG A 185 -14.25 11.65 -0.29
N LEU A 186 -14.58 11.33 0.97
CA LEU A 186 -13.71 10.58 1.86
C LEU A 186 -13.56 9.12 1.41
N VAL A 187 -14.64 8.49 0.95
CA VAL A 187 -14.61 7.14 0.35
C VAL A 187 -13.64 7.12 -0.83
N CYS A 188 -13.81 8.01 -1.80
CA CYS A 188 -12.92 8.08 -2.97
C CYS A 188 -11.44 8.26 -2.60
N LYS A 189 -11.15 8.97 -1.49
CA LYS A 189 -9.78 9.27 -1.08
C LYS A 189 -9.14 8.17 -0.21
N PHE A 190 -9.94 7.41 0.55
CA PHE A 190 -9.43 6.53 1.61
C PHE A 190 -10.09 5.15 1.68
N HIS A 191 -10.81 4.71 0.64
CA HIS A 191 -11.52 3.43 0.59
C HIS A 191 -10.63 2.20 0.88
N ASP A 192 -9.34 2.30 0.61
CA ASP A 192 -8.34 1.25 0.77
C ASP A 192 -7.93 1.13 2.24
N ARG A 193 -7.81 2.27 2.93
CA ARG A 193 -7.33 2.38 4.31
C ARG A 193 -8.44 2.37 5.36
N ILE A 194 -9.63 2.87 5.03
CA ILE A 194 -10.76 3.00 5.94
C ILE A 194 -11.92 2.14 5.42
N LEU A 195 -12.60 1.43 6.33
CA LEU A 195 -13.90 0.86 6.04
C LEU A 195 -14.98 1.94 6.22
N PHE A 196 -15.72 2.24 5.16
CA PHE A 196 -16.84 3.15 5.20
C PHE A 196 -18.15 2.38 5.34
N VAL A 197 -19.09 2.87 6.14
CA VAL A 197 -20.40 2.23 6.36
C VAL A 197 -21.49 3.30 6.32
N LYS A 198 -22.55 3.07 5.53
CA LYS A 198 -23.79 3.88 5.58
C LYS A 198 -24.80 3.18 6.48
N ASP A 199 -25.31 3.87 7.47
CA ASP A 199 -26.30 3.36 8.42
C ASP A 199 -27.61 4.15 8.25
N VAL A 200 -28.65 3.45 7.82
CA VAL A 200 -29.98 4.01 7.53
C VAL A 200 -31.04 3.47 8.48
N GLY A 201 -30.61 2.91 9.62
CA GLY A 201 -31.50 2.46 10.68
C GLY A 201 -32.27 3.60 11.36
N SER A 202 -33.12 3.24 12.31
CA SER A 202 -33.97 4.19 13.07
C SER A 202 -33.58 4.31 14.54
N GLU A 203 -32.43 3.75 14.93
CA GLU A 203 -32.06 3.56 16.34
C GLU A 203 -31.49 4.81 17.04
N SER A 204 -31.17 5.87 16.31
CA SER A 204 -30.66 7.13 16.87
C SER A 204 -31.67 8.26 16.70
N THR A 205 -31.76 9.10 17.74
CA THR A 205 -32.61 10.30 17.78
C THR A 205 -32.00 11.50 17.06
N GLU A 206 -30.78 11.34 16.52
CA GLU A 206 -30.11 12.33 15.71
C GLU A 206 -30.55 12.23 14.24
N VAL A 207 -30.46 13.34 13.51
CA VAL A 207 -30.81 13.37 12.08
C VAL A 207 -29.68 12.78 11.25
N CYS A 208 -28.45 13.14 11.59
CA CYS A 208 -27.23 12.67 10.94
C CYS A 208 -26.11 12.62 11.97
N GLN A 209 -25.33 11.55 11.95
CA GLN A 209 -24.30 11.28 12.95
C GLN A 209 -23.12 10.54 12.31
N TRP A 210 -21.93 11.08 12.53
CA TRP A 210 -20.68 10.48 12.11
C TRP A 210 -20.03 9.79 13.30
N LYS A 211 -19.65 8.53 13.13
CA LYS A 211 -18.94 7.77 14.15
C LYS A 211 -17.62 7.25 13.59
N PHE A 212 -16.58 7.45 14.38
CA PHE A 212 -15.20 7.22 14.03
C PHE A 212 -14.65 6.13 14.93
N TYR A 213 -14.30 4.98 14.36
CA TYR A 213 -13.80 3.82 15.12
C TYR A 213 -12.35 3.52 14.77
N GLY A 214 -11.52 3.34 15.80
CA GLY A 214 -10.11 2.98 15.67
C GLY A 214 -9.80 1.81 16.59
N LYS A 215 -9.19 0.75 16.04
CA LYS A 215 -9.01 -0.54 16.74
C LYS A 215 -10.34 -1.07 17.31
N ARG A 216 -11.41 -1.00 16.51
CA ARG A 216 -12.77 -1.49 16.84
C ARG A 216 -13.47 -0.78 18.01
N ILE A 217 -12.88 0.31 18.52
CA ILE A 217 -13.41 1.12 19.62
C ILE A 217 -13.83 2.48 19.07
N LEU A 218 -14.96 3.01 19.55
CA LEU A 218 -15.42 4.36 19.22
C LEU A 218 -14.40 5.40 19.73
N ARG A 219 -13.89 6.24 18.83
CA ARG A 219 -12.89 7.29 19.13
C ARG A 219 -13.51 8.67 19.17
N ALA A 220 -14.39 8.95 18.22
CA ALA A 220 -15.06 10.23 18.12
C ALA A 220 -16.46 10.07 17.54
N GLU A 221 -17.29 11.07 17.82
CA GLU A 221 -18.66 11.17 17.35
C GLU A 221 -18.99 12.63 17.05
N VAL A 222 -19.63 12.86 15.91
CA VAL A 222 -20.05 14.20 15.47
C VAL A 222 -21.50 14.15 15.00
N CYS A 223 -22.39 14.85 15.70
CA CYS A 223 -23.81 14.97 15.36
C CYS A 223 -24.07 16.26 14.59
N CYS A 224 -24.97 16.22 13.60
CA CYS A 224 -25.27 17.36 12.75
C CYS A 224 -26.45 18.22 13.26
N THR A 225 -27.01 17.95 14.45
CA THR A 225 -28.19 18.65 14.97
C THR A 225 -27.89 19.47 16.23
N SER A 226 -28.17 20.78 16.20
CA SER A 226 -28.17 21.66 17.38
C SER A 226 -29.59 22.20 17.65
N ILE A 227 -30.07 22.12 18.88
CA ILE A 227 -31.38 22.69 19.26
C ILE A 227 -31.11 24.00 19.98
N VAL A 228 -31.54 25.12 19.39
CA VAL A 228 -31.43 26.44 20.01
C VAL A 228 -32.76 26.76 20.71
N TYR A 229 -32.73 26.83 22.04
CA TYR A 229 -33.84 27.37 22.81
C TYR A 229 -33.70 28.89 22.85
N ALA A 230 -34.33 29.58 21.89
CA ALA A 230 -34.65 30.99 22.10
C ALA A 230 -35.89 31.07 23.00
N THR A 231 -35.94 32.06 23.88
CA THR A 231 -37.04 32.25 24.86
C THR A 231 -38.43 32.35 24.23
N ASP A 232 -38.49 32.67 22.93
CA ASP A 232 -39.74 33.05 22.29
C ASP A 232 -40.22 32.00 21.25
N LYS A 233 -39.32 31.15 20.71
CA LYS A 233 -39.64 30.04 19.79
C LYS A 233 -38.56 28.93 19.83
N LYS A 234 -38.98 27.66 19.86
CA LYS A 234 -38.08 26.50 19.64
C LYS A 234 -37.61 26.50 18.18
N HIS A 235 -36.36 26.87 17.92
CA HIS A 235 -35.76 26.74 16.59
C HIS A 235 -34.75 25.59 16.60
N THR A 236 -35.02 24.55 15.80
CA THR A 236 -34.05 23.48 15.54
C THR A 236 -33.10 23.96 14.45
N LYS A 237 -31.81 24.12 14.76
CA LYS A 237 -30.79 24.50 13.78
C LYS A 237 -29.91 23.29 13.48
N VAL A 238 -30.07 22.70 12.31
CA VAL A 238 -29.19 21.64 11.82
C VAL A 238 -27.89 22.30 11.36
N GLU A 239 -26.78 21.98 12.02
CA GLU A 239 -25.44 22.50 11.69
C GLU A 239 -24.57 21.37 11.14
N PHE A 240 -23.83 21.65 10.08
CA PHE A 240 -22.92 20.71 9.45
C PHE A 240 -21.47 21.10 9.79
N PRO A 241 -20.84 20.47 10.79
CA PRO A 241 -19.48 20.80 11.23
C PRO A 241 -18.44 20.09 10.35
N ASP A 242 -18.37 20.48 9.07
CA ASP A 242 -17.51 19.88 8.04
C ASP A 242 -16.04 19.74 8.43
N SER A 243 -15.48 20.79 9.01
CA SER A 243 -14.09 20.88 9.41
C SER A 243 -13.78 19.88 10.52
N LYS A 244 -14.69 19.78 11.51
CA LYS A 244 -14.57 18.79 12.59
C LYS A 244 -14.69 17.36 12.06
N ILE A 245 -15.63 17.10 11.15
CA ILE A 245 -15.79 15.78 10.53
C ILE A 245 -14.49 15.39 9.80
N TYR A 246 -13.89 16.33 9.06
CA TYR A 246 -12.65 16.11 8.35
C TYR A 246 -11.47 15.83 9.30
N ASP A 247 -11.34 16.61 10.38
CA ASP A 247 -10.30 16.43 11.38
C ASP A 247 -10.37 15.04 12.04
N GLU A 248 -11.56 14.61 12.43
CA GLU A 248 -11.77 13.28 12.99
C GLU A 248 -11.50 12.16 11.97
N ALA A 249 -11.86 12.37 10.70
CA ALA A 249 -11.53 11.44 9.62
C ALA A 249 -10.01 11.29 9.43
N MET A 250 -9.25 12.38 9.58
CA MET A 250 -7.78 12.32 9.51
C MET A 250 -7.19 11.67 10.76
N SER A 251 -7.74 11.98 11.94
CA SER A 251 -7.32 11.42 13.23
C SER A 251 -7.41 9.90 13.26
N ILE A 252 -8.48 9.31 12.69
CA ILE A 252 -8.61 7.85 12.73
C ILE A 252 -7.57 7.07 11.92
N LEU A 253 -6.91 7.71 10.96
CA LEU A 253 -5.84 7.08 10.18
C LEU A 253 -4.63 6.71 11.07
N CYS A 254 -4.47 7.34 12.23
CA CYS A 254 -3.47 6.94 13.23
C CYS A 254 -3.74 5.56 13.85
N PHE A 255 -4.95 5.03 13.72
CA PHE A 255 -5.33 3.70 14.21
C PHE A 255 -5.34 2.66 13.08
N GLU A 256 -4.81 3.00 11.91
CA GLU A 256 -4.55 1.99 10.89
C GLU A 256 -3.53 0.98 11.44
N ASP A 257 -3.84 -0.30 11.30
CA ASP A 257 -2.82 -1.33 11.43
C ASP A 257 -1.91 -1.18 10.20
N ARG A 258 -0.95 -0.25 10.29
CA ARG A 258 0.27 -0.33 9.49
C ARG A 258 0.79 -1.71 9.83
N GLY A 259 0.71 -2.66 8.91
CA GLY A 259 1.17 -4.02 9.19
C GLY A 259 2.69 -4.04 9.31
N LEU A 260 3.14 -3.44 10.39
CA LEU A 260 4.49 -3.42 10.87
C LEU A 260 4.68 -4.81 11.42
N CYS A 261 5.64 -5.51 10.84
CA CYS A 261 6.06 -6.80 11.33
C CYS A 261 6.37 -6.70 12.84
N ALA A 262 5.74 -7.55 13.65
CA ALA A 262 5.96 -7.59 15.10
C ALA A 262 7.42 -7.87 15.51
N ARG A 263 8.27 -8.25 14.54
CA ARG A 263 9.68 -8.57 14.73
C ARG A 263 10.64 -7.44 14.35
N CYS A 264 10.30 -6.56 13.40
CA CYS A 264 11.22 -5.51 12.93
C CYS A 264 10.61 -4.11 12.80
N GLY A 265 9.29 -3.94 12.95
CA GLY A 265 8.66 -2.62 12.93
C GLY A 265 8.62 -1.94 11.56
N GLU A 266 8.81 -2.68 10.46
CA GLU A 266 8.77 -2.16 9.08
C GLU A 266 7.70 -2.88 8.25
N ASN A 267 7.27 -2.23 7.16
CA ASN A 267 6.23 -2.72 6.23
C ASN A 267 6.68 -3.90 5.36
N SER A 268 7.95 -4.30 5.41
CA SER A 268 8.57 -5.22 4.44
C SER A 268 8.15 -6.69 4.57
N CYS A 269 7.37 -7.05 5.59
CA CYS A 269 7.07 -8.46 5.90
C CYS A 269 5.61 -8.87 5.66
N LEU A 270 4.74 -7.95 5.22
CA LEU A 270 3.38 -8.32 4.84
C LEU A 270 3.37 -8.92 3.43
N SER A 271 3.61 -10.22 3.33
CA SER A 271 3.05 -10.99 2.23
C SER A 271 1.52 -10.83 2.30
N ARG A 272 0.93 -9.97 1.46
CA ARG A 272 -0.51 -10.03 1.22
C ARG A 272 -0.78 -11.36 0.51
N SER A 273 -1.20 -12.36 1.26
CA SER A 273 -2.00 -13.44 0.69
C SER A 273 -3.17 -12.79 -0.06
N PRO A 274 -3.50 -13.20 -1.29
CA PRO A 274 -4.70 -12.72 -1.95
C PRO A 274 -5.88 -13.16 -1.07
N SER A 275 -6.49 -12.20 -0.36
CA SER A 275 -7.79 -12.43 0.24
C SER A 275 -8.76 -12.59 -0.92
N THR A 276 -9.04 -13.84 -1.28
CA THR A 276 -10.27 -14.25 -1.94
C THR A 276 -11.42 -13.83 -1.03
N PHE A 277 -11.82 -12.57 -1.15
CA PHE A 277 -13.15 -12.16 -0.75
C PHE A 277 -14.08 -12.63 -1.87
N GLU A 278 -14.38 -13.92 -1.88
CA GLU A 278 -15.59 -14.37 -2.55
C GLU A 278 -16.77 -13.78 -1.77
N PRO A 279 -17.59 -12.89 -2.36
CA PRO A 279 -18.84 -12.55 -1.73
C PRO A 279 -19.70 -13.82 -1.76
N ASN A 280 -19.96 -14.35 -0.57
CA ASN A 280 -20.92 -15.43 -0.38
C ASN A 280 -22.28 -14.93 -0.89
N LEU A 281 -22.62 -15.30 -2.12
CA LEU A 281 -23.84 -14.92 -2.85
C LEU A 281 -25.10 -15.59 -2.28
N ALA A 282 -25.03 -16.20 -1.10
CA ALA A 282 -26.06 -17.07 -0.56
C ALA A 282 -27.02 -16.40 0.46
N ILE A 283 -26.99 -15.08 0.66
CA ILE A 283 -27.85 -14.43 1.69
C ILE A 283 -29.00 -13.57 1.11
N TYR A 284 -29.10 -13.39 -0.21
CA TYR A 284 -30.18 -12.59 -0.82
C TYR A 284 -31.12 -13.38 -1.76
N SER A 285 -31.47 -14.62 -1.42
CA SER A 285 -32.48 -15.38 -2.18
C SER A 285 -33.81 -15.61 -1.46
N ASN A 286 -34.05 -14.97 -0.32
CA ASN A 286 -35.37 -14.98 0.32
C ASN A 286 -35.68 -13.59 0.84
N ILE A 287 -36.58 -12.87 0.15
CA ILE A 287 -37.62 -11.98 0.70
C ILE A 287 -38.27 -11.23 -0.49
N HIS A 288 -39.59 -11.43 -0.62
CA HIS A 288 -40.56 -10.81 -1.53
C HIS A 288 -40.65 -11.30 -2.99
N ALA A 289 -41.24 -12.48 -3.16
CA ALA A 289 -42.27 -12.65 -4.18
C ALA A 289 -43.61 -12.24 -3.54
N GLU A 290 -44.04 -11.00 -3.76
CA GLU A 290 -45.45 -10.62 -3.59
C GLU A 290 -46.01 -10.30 -4.98
N GLU A 291 -47.04 -11.05 -5.36
CA GLU A 291 -47.81 -10.84 -6.60
C GLU A 291 -48.47 -9.46 -6.60
N PRO A 292 -48.60 -8.80 -7.77
CA PRO A 292 -49.38 -7.58 -7.86
C PRO A 292 -50.88 -7.89 -7.68
N ALA A 293 -51.49 -7.23 -6.69
CA ALA A 293 -52.93 -7.26 -6.45
C ALA A 293 -53.70 -6.84 -7.71
N LYS A 294 -54.69 -7.67 -8.08
CA LYS A 294 -55.67 -7.38 -9.13
C LYS A 294 -56.51 -6.17 -8.71
N ILE A 295 -56.53 -5.15 -9.56
CA ILE A 295 -57.49 -4.05 -9.50
C ILE A 295 -58.78 -4.58 -10.14
N ASP A 296 -59.77 -4.96 -9.33
CA ASP A 296 -61.14 -5.13 -9.82
C ASP A 296 -61.75 -3.75 -10.05
N ARG A 297 -62.24 -3.55 -11.27
CA ARG A 297 -63.11 -2.42 -11.64
C ARG A 297 -64.54 -2.91 -11.51
N ASP A 298 -65.30 -2.28 -10.63
CA ASP A 298 -66.75 -2.14 -10.75
C ASP A 298 -67.07 -0.64 -10.97
#